data_AF-A0A350EV12-F1
#
_entry.id   AF-A0A350EV12-F1
#
_cell.length_a   1.000
_cell.length_b   1.000
_cell.length_c   1.000
_cell.angle_alpha   90.00
_cell.angle_beta   90.00
_cell.angle_gamma   90.00
#
_symmetry.space_group_name_H-M   'P 1'
#
loop_
_entity.id
_entity.type
_entity.pdbx_description
1 polymer ?
#
loop_
_entity_poly.entity_id
_entity_poly.type
_entity_poly.pdbx_seq_one_letter_code
_entity_poly.pdbx_strand_id
1 'polypeptide(L)' 'MHTILHIKSDTADVLAERIIAVHMADESIREEIVDLNVDQPDYAGLLEKIFAADAVAVW' A
#
# COMPACT_ATOMS: atom_id res chain seq x y z
N MET A 1 -3.90 -15.14 5.68
CA MET A 1 -4.28 -13.93 4.93
C MET A 1 -3.07 -13.04 4.98
N HIS A 2 -2.39 -12.83 3.85
CA HIS A 2 -1.15 -12.06 3.78
C HIS A 2 -1.45 -10.59 3.57
N THR A 3 -0.86 -9.72 4.38
CA THR A 3 -1.08 -8.27 4.28
C THR A 3 0.00 -7.63 3.45
N ILE A 4 -0.40 -6.96 2.36
CA ILE A 4 0.49 -6.16 1.51
C ILE A 4 0.17 -4.69 1.74
N LEU A 5 1.20 -3.92 2.09
CA LEU A 5 1.12 -2.47 2.23
C LEU A 5 1.67 -1.79 0.97
N HIS A 6 0.82 -1.03 0.29
CA HIS A 6 1.18 -0.17 -0.83
C HIS A 6 1.37 1.27 -0.36
N ILE A 7 2.59 1.78 -0.51
CA ILE A 7 2.94 3.17 -0.21
C ILE A 7 3.01 3.93 -1.53
N LYS A 8 2.07 4.83 -1.75
CA LYS A 8 2.03 5.71 -2.94
C LYS A 8 2.78 6.99 -2.64
N SER A 9 3.92 7.16 -3.28
CA SER A 9 4.76 8.36 -3.26
C SER A 9 4.72 9.12 -4.58
N ASP A 10 4.35 8.46 -5.69
CA ASP A 10 3.96 9.07 -6.95
C ASP A 10 2.45 8.88 -7.22
N THR A 11 1.78 9.90 -7.75
CA THR A 11 0.32 9.93 -7.94
C THR A 11 -0.15 9.27 -9.23
N ALA A 12 0.75 8.97 -10.17
CA ALA A 12 0.37 8.56 -11.52
C ALA A 12 0.90 7.17 -11.96
N ASP A 13 1.25 6.29 -11.03
CA ASP A 13 1.74 4.96 -11.39
C ASP A 13 0.59 4.00 -11.80
N VAL A 14 0.32 3.97 -13.11
CA VAL A 14 -0.65 3.05 -13.74
C VAL A 14 -0.30 1.58 -13.49
N LEU A 15 0.98 1.23 -13.33
CA LEU A 15 1.38 -0.13 -13.02
C LEU A 15 0.98 -0.49 -11.59
N ALA A 16 1.16 0.41 -10.64
CA ALA A 16 0.76 0.22 -9.25
C ALA A 16 -0.75 -0.07 -9.15
N GLU A 17 -1.59 0.72 -9.84
CA GLU A 17 -3.04 0.52 -9.84
C GLU A 17 -3.44 -0.86 -10.39
N ARG A 18 -2.77 -1.31 -11.45
CA ARG A 18 -3.02 -2.64 -12.04
C ARG A 18 -2.61 -3.78 -11.12
N ILE A 19 -1.46 -3.65 -10.44
CA ILE A 19 -0.98 -4.65 -9.47
C ILE A 19 -1.96 -4.75 -8.29
N ILE A 20 -2.33 -3.62 -7.71
CA ILE A 20 -3.30 -3.56 -6.59
C ILE A 20 -4.62 -4.21 -6.98
N ALA A 21 -5.14 -3.90 -8.18
CA ALA A 21 -6.39 -4.50 -8.67
C ALA A 21 -6.31 -6.03 -8.82
N VAL A 22 -5.15 -6.58 -9.22
CA VAL A 22 -4.92 -8.02 -9.29
C VAL A 22 -4.93 -8.63 -7.89
N HIS A 23 -4.25 -8.03 -6.92
CA HIS A 23 -4.21 -8.56 -5.56
C HIS A 23 -5.55 -8.46 -4.83
N MET A 24 -6.31 -7.38 -5.04
CA MET A 24 -7.65 -7.23 -4.47
C MET A 24 -8.63 -8.32 -4.94
N ALA A 25 -8.37 -8.97 -6.07
CA ALA A 25 -9.16 -10.09 -6.56
C ALA A 25 -8.80 -11.44 -5.89
N ASP A 26 -7.71 -11.49 -5.12
CA ASP A 26 -7.27 -12.67 -4.37
C ASP A 26 -7.72 -12.57 -2.90
N GLU A 27 -8.69 -13.40 -2.51
CA GLU A 27 -9.23 -13.42 -1.15
C GLU A 27 -8.20 -13.86 -0.07
N SER A 28 -7.05 -14.39 -0.48
CA SER A 28 -5.96 -14.72 0.45
C SER A 28 -5.10 -13.51 0.84
N ILE A 29 -5.26 -12.39 0.13
CA ILE A 29 -4.48 -11.16 0.31
C ILE A 29 -5.35 -10.07 0.94
N ARG A 30 -4.79 -9.39 1.94
CA ARG A 30 -5.33 -8.16 2.49
C ARG A 30 -4.49 -6.99 2.01
N GLU A 31 -5.14 -6.09 1.28
CA GLU A 31 -4.52 -4.91 0.72
C GLU A 31 -4.68 -3.70 1.65
N GLU A 32 -3.58 -2.98 1.93
CA GLU A 32 -3.59 -1.70 2.62
C GLU A 32 -2.85 -0.65 1.79
N ILE A 33 -3.41 0.55 1.67
CA ILE A 33 -2.86 1.63 0.87
C ILE A 33 -2.62 2.85 1.75
N VAL A 34 -1.43 3.45 1.63
CA VAL A 34 -1.08 4.74 2.24
C VAL A 34 -0.61 5.68 1.14
N ASP A 35 -1.25 6.84 1.05
CA ASP A 35 -0.86 7.91 0.11
C ASP A 35 -0.04 8.98 0.83
N LEU A 36 1.18 9.22 0.35
CA LEU A 36 2.10 10.23 0.88
C LEU A 36 1.94 11.60 0.21
N ASN A 37 1.11 11.72 -0.83
CA ASN A 37 0.89 12.97 -1.54
C ASN A 37 -0.15 13.89 -0.86
N VAL A 38 -0.61 13.51 0.33
CA VAL A 38 -1.49 14.34 1.15
C VAL A 38 -0.69 15.45 1.85
N ASP A 39 -1.34 16.58 2.17
CA ASP A 39 -0.68 17.75 2.77
C ASP A 39 0.08 17.44 4.08
N GLN A 40 -0.41 16.49 4.87
CA GLN A 40 0.20 16.06 6.13
C GLN A 40 0.12 14.54 6.28
N PRO A 41 1.10 13.79 5.75
CA PRO A 41 1.12 12.34 5.86
C PRO A 41 1.35 11.91 7.31
N ASP A 42 0.60 10.91 7.78
CA ASP A 42 0.82 10.30 9.08
C ASP A 42 1.99 9.30 9.02
N TYR A 43 3.20 9.82 9.21
CA TYR A 43 4.41 9.00 9.19
C TYR A 43 4.51 8.03 10.39
N ALA A 44 3.89 8.35 11.53
CA ALA A 44 3.88 7.46 12.68
C ALA A 44 3.01 6.24 12.38
N GLY A 45 1.79 6.46 11.90
CA GLY A 45 0.90 5.39 11.46
C GLY A 45 1.46 4.60 10.27
N LEU A 46 2.18 5.25 9.35
CA LEU A 46 2.88 4.56 8.27
C LEU A 46 3.91 3.55 8.82
N LEU A 47 4.75 3.97 9.78
CA LEU A 47 5.76 3.10 10.37
C LEU A 47 5.12 1.90 11.07
N GLU A 48 4.03 2.11 11.82
CA GLU A 48 3.27 1.03 12.43
C GLU A 48 2.76 0.02 11.39
N LYS A 49 2.21 0.51 10.28
CA LYS A 49 1.72 -0.34 9.18
C LYS A 49 2.84 -1.11 8.48
N ILE A 50 4.00 -0.48 8.28
CA ILE A 50 5.18 -1.15 7.68
C ILE A 50 5.58 -2.37 8.50
N PHE A 51 5.59 -2.25 9.83
CA PHE A 51 5.95 -3.37 10.71
C PHE A 51 4.84 -4.41 10.88
N ALA A 52 3.58 -4.04 10.62
CA ALA A 52 2.45 -4.96 10.70
C ALA A 52 2.20 -5.75 9.40
N ALA A 53 2.71 -5.26 8.27
CA ALA A 53 2.52 -5.89 6.97
C ALA A 53 3.48 -7.08 6.75
N ASP A 54 3.03 -8.09 6.00
CA ASP A 54 3.87 -9.21 5.57
C ASP A 54 4.78 -8.80 4.40
N ALA A 55 4.34 -7.84 3.59
CA ALA A 55 5.10 -7.27 2.48
C ALA A 55 4.80 -5.78 2.29
N VAL A 56 5.77 -5.04 1.76
CA VAL A 56 5.66 -3.61 1.46
C VAL A 56 6.09 -3.35 0.02
N ALA A 57 5.28 -2.60 -0.71
CA ALA A 57 5.57 -2.14 -2.06
C ALA A 57 5.47 -0.60 -2.13
N VAL A 58 6.46 0.04 -2.74
CA VAL A 58 6.54 1.50 -2.88
C VAL A 58 6.45 1.85 -4.36
N TRP A 59 5.64 2.85 -4.68
CA TRP A 59 5.36 3.31 -6.03
C TRP A 59 5.50 4.83 -6.10
#